data_AF-A0A957M665-F1
#
_entry.id   AF-A0A957M665-F1
#
_cell.length_a   1.000
_cell.length_b   1.000
_cell.length_c   1.000
_cell.angle_alpha   90.00
_cell.angle_beta   90.00
_cell.angle_gamma   90.00
#
_symmetry.space_group_name_H-M   'P 1'
#
loop_
_entity.id
_entity.type
_entity.pdbx_description
1 polymer ?
#
loop_
_entity_poly.entity_id
_entity_poly.type
_entity_poly.pdbx_seq_one_letter_code
_entity_poly.pdbx_strand_id
1 'polypeptide(L)'
;MKTAVLLLAYGGPDSLDDIPAYLLDIRGGRATPQELIDEISHRYAEIGGYSPLLRITRSAAAQLAERTGLPVYVGMRHWAPWIKETVAQMAADGIERAVVICMAPHYSTLSIGAYRKRLDEALAQVDRPFEVIFVESWHTQPDYLA
;
A
#
# COMPACT_ATOMS: atom_id res chain seq x y z
N MET A 1 8.11 22.70 -7.66
CA MET A 1 7.14 21.91 -6.88
C MET A 1 6.49 20.83 -7.73
N LYS A 2 7.16 19.68 -7.79
CA LYS A 2 6.62 18.47 -8.41
C LYS A 2 5.73 17.74 -7.41
N THR A 3 4.41 17.73 -7.67
CA THR A 3 3.41 17.09 -6.81
C THR A 3 3.04 15.71 -7.35
N ALA A 4 2.82 14.74 -6.46
CA ALA A 4 2.31 13.42 -6.79
C ALA A 4 1.21 12.96 -5.83
N VAL A 5 0.53 11.88 -6.19
CA VAL A 5 -0.35 11.12 -5.27
C VAL A 5 0.33 9.80 -4.93
N LEU A 6 0.22 9.36 -3.68
CA LEU A 6 0.64 8.04 -3.23
C LEU A 6 -0.57 7.29 -2.67
N LEU A 7 -0.95 6.19 -3.33
CA LEU A 7 -1.97 5.26 -2.84
C LEU A 7 -1.32 4.19 -1.96
N LEU A 8 -1.80 4.07 -0.73
CA LEU A 8 -1.34 3.08 0.24
C LEU A 8 -2.38 1.97 0.42
N ALA A 9 -1.96 0.71 0.32
CA ALA A 9 -2.84 -0.42 0.56
C ALA A 9 -2.09 -1.59 1.23
N TYR A 10 -2.84 -2.62 1.63
CA TYR A 10 -2.31 -3.66 2.51
C TYR A 10 -1.20 -4.47 1.83
N GLY A 11 -1.34 -4.71 0.53
CA GLY A 11 -0.56 -5.70 -0.18
C GLY A 11 -1.23 -7.07 -0.11
N GLY A 12 -0.76 -7.99 -0.94
CA GLY A 12 -1.23 -9.36 -0.98
C GLY A 12 -0.36 -10.17 -1.94
N PRO A 13 -0.27 -11.48 -1.74
CA PRO A 13 0.61 -12.37 -2.50
C PRO A 13 0.17 -12.45 -3.97
N ASP A 14 1.14 -12.62 -4.86
CA ASP A 14 0.91 -12.78 -6.31
C ASP A 14 0.66 -14.25 -6.69
N SER A 15 1.01 -15.18 -5.79
CA SER A 15 0.83 -16.63 -5.98
C SER A 15 0.69 -17.37 -4.64
N LEU A 16 0.39 -18.67 -4.69
CA LEU A 16 0.36 -19.53 -3.50
C LEU A 16 1.75 -19.72 -2.88
N ASP A 17 2.80 -19.73 -3.70
CA ASP A 17 4.18 -19.91 -3.23
C ASP A 17 4.69 -18.72 -2.40
N ASP A 18 4.03 -17.56 -2.55
CA ASP A 18 4.35 -16.33 -1.82
C ASP A 18 3.77 -16.29 -0.39
N ILE A 19 2.79 -17.16 -0.09
CA ILE A 19 2.03 -17.16 1.17
C ILE A 19 2.95 -17.22 2.40
N PRO A 20 3.97 -18.09 2.47
CA PRO A 20 4.86 -18.14 3.63
C PRO A 20 5.58 -16.81 3.87
N ALA A 21 6.11 -16.17 2.82
CA ALA A 21 6.84 -14.90 2.93
C ALA A 21 5.89 -13.74 3.27
N TYR A 22 4.71 -13.72 2.67
CA TYR A 22 3.67 -12.74 2.97
C TYR A 22 3.22 -12.80 4.45
N LEU A 23 2.97 -14.01 4.96
CA LEU A 23 2.60 -14.20 6.37
C LEU A 23 3.75 -13.87 7.33
N LEU A 24 5.00 -14.13 6.93
CA LEU A 24 6.17 -13.76 7.71
C LEU A 24 6.24 -12.24 7.91
N ASP A 25 6.00 -11.44 6.88
CA ASP A 25 5.98 -9.97 7.00
C ASP A 25 4.80 -9.48 7.86
N ILE A 26 3.58 -9.98 7.60
CA ILE A 26 2.39 -9.65 8.42
C ILE A 26 2.65 -9.88 9.90
N ARG A 27 3.33 -10.99 10.23
CA ARG A 27 3.60 -11.38 11.61
C ARG A 27 4.84 -10.72 12.20
N GLY A 28 5.47 -9.80 11.48
CA GLY A 28 6.65 -9.04 11.92
C GLY A 28 7.88 -9.93 12.06
N GLY A 29 8.09 -10.88 11.15
CA GLY A 29 9.21 -11.81 11.15
C GLY A 29 9.04 -13.03 12.06
N ARG A 30 7.92 -13.15 12.77
CA ARG A 30 7.64 -14.34 13.60
C ARG A 30 7.30 -15.54 12.72
N ALA A 31 7.98 -16.66 12.95
CA ALA A 31 7.75 -17.92 12.24
C ALA A 31 6.27 -18.34 12.30
N THR A 32 5.67 -18.55 11.14
CA THR A 32 4.26 -18.92 10.98
C THR A 32 4.11 -20.44 11.09
N PRO A 33 3.22 -20.96 11.95
CA PRO A 33 2.95 -22.40 12.02
C PRO A 33 2.51 -22.95 10.65
N GLN A 34 2.95 -24.16 10.31
CA GLN A 34 2.64 -24.77 9.01
C GLN A 34 1.12 -24.90 8.80
N GLU A 35 0.37 -25.28 9.83
CA GLU A 35 -1.10 -25.39 9.77
C GLU A 35 -1.77 -24.08 9.30
N LEU A 36 -1.25 -22.93 9.74
CA LEU A 36 -1.75 -21.62 9.32
C LEU A 36 -1.32 -21.27 7.89
N ILE A 37 -0.11 -21.67 7.47
CA ILE A 37 0.32 -21.52 6.08
C ILE A 37 -0.61 -22.32 5.16
N ASP A 38 -0.91 -23.56 5.54
CA ASP A 38 -1.76 -24.47 4.76
C ASP A 38 -3.20 -23.94 4.68
N GLU A 39 -3.77 -23.48 5.81
CA GLU A 39 -5.11 -22.87 5.86
C GLU A 39 -5.22 -21.65 4.94
N ILE A 40 -4.26 -20.73 5.02
CA ILE A 40 -4.28 -19.50 4.22
C ILE A 40 -4.03 -19.82 2.74
N SER A 41 -3.13 -20.75 2.43
CA SER A 41 -2.88 -21.20 1.05
C SER A 41 -4.13 -21.82 0.44
N HIS A 42 -4.87 -22.64 1.21
CA HIS A 42 -6.14 -23.22 0.76
C HIS A 42 -7.17 -22.13 0.43
N ARG A 43 -7.34 -21.13 1.31
CA ARG A 43 -8.27 -20.00 1.07
C ARG A 43 -7.89 -19.18 -0.17
N TYR A 44 -6.60 -18.94 -0.39
CA TYR A 44 -6.16 -18.26 -1.62
C TYR A 44 -6.42 -19.12 -2.87
N ALA A 45 -6.23 -20.44 -2.78
CA ALA A 45 -6.51 -21.35 -3.89
C ALA A 45 -8.00 -21.31 -4.30
N GLU A 46 -8.92 -21.24 -3.33
CA GLU A 46 -10.37 -21.13 -3.59
C GLU A 46 -10.76 -19.87 -4.37
N ILE A 47 -9.97 -18.79 -4.27
CA ILE A 47 -10.22 -17.52 -4.99
C ILE A 47 -9.35 -17.35 -6.25
N GLY A 48 -8.67 -18.41 -6.69
CA GLY A 48 -7.86 -18.41 -7.92
C GLY A 48 -6.34 -18.31 -7.72
N GLY A 49 -5.86 -18.38 -6.48
CA GLY A 49 -4.45 -18.56 -6.14
C GLY A 49 -3.62 -17.29 -5.93
N TYR A 50 -4.24 -16.11 -5.94
CA TYR A 50 -3.54 -14.82 -5.79
C TYR A 50 -4.45 -13.72 -5.21
N SER A 51 -3.86 -12.61 -4.76
CA SER A 51 -4.60 -11.42 -4.35
C SER A 51 -4.87 -10.48 -5.53
N PRO A 52 -6.12 -10.12 -5.83
CA PRO A 52 -6.41 -9.15 -6.88
C PRO A 52 -6.10 -7.70 -6.47
N LEU A 53 -5.74 -7.46 -5.19
CA LEU A 53 -5.62 -6.14 -4.59
C LEU A 53 -4.65 -5.24 -5.36
N LEU A 54 -3.43 -5.71 -5.65
CA LEU A 54 -2.42 -4.90 -6.33
C LEU A 54 -2.89 -4.46 -7.72
N ARG A 55 -3.50 -5.39 -8.47
CA ARG A 55 -4.05 -5.10 -9.81
C ARG A 55 -5.13 -4.03 -9.74
N ILE A 56 -6.06 -4.15 -8.79
CA ILE A 56 -7.15 -3.18 -8.59
C ILE A 56 -6.58 -1.81 -8.19
N THR A 57 -5.63 -1.75 -7.25
CA THR A 57 -5.00 -0.50 -6.82
C THR A 57 -4.23 0.17 -7.96
N ARG A 58 -3.50 -0.59 -8.79
CA ARG A 58 -2.83 -0.05 -9.98
C ARG A 58 -3.83 0.48 -11.01
N SER A 59 -4.95 -0.21 -11.22
CA SER A 59 -6.01 0.27 -12.10
C SER A 59 -6.64 1.57 -11.59
N ALA A 60 -6.85 1.71 -10.28
CA ALA A 60 -7.32 2.94 -9.67
C ALA A 60 -6.30 4.07 -9.80
N ALA A 61 -5.00 3.76 -9.59
CA ALA A 61 -3.91 4.72 -9.76
C ALA A 61 -3.83 5.27 -11.19
N ALA A 62 -3.97 4.40 -12.20
CA ALA A 62 -3.95 4.81 -13.60
C ALA A 62 -5.12 5.76 -13.94
N GLN A 63 -6.34 5.40 -13.52
CA GLN A 63 -7.52 6.26 -13.72
C GLN A 63 -7.39 7.59 -12.98
N LEU A 64 -6.82 7.59 -11.78
CA LEU A 64 -6.58 8.81 -11.02
C LEU A 64 -5.52 9.70 -11.69
N ALA A 65 -4.46 9.10 -12.23
CA ALA A 65 -3.42 9.82 -12.96
C ALA A 65 -4.00 10.51 -14.21
N GLU A 66 -4.84 9.81 -14.97
CA GLU A 66 -5.54 10.36 -16.14
C GLU A 66 -6.46 11.54 -15.75
N ARG A 67 -7.23 11.39 -14.66
CA ARG A 67 -8.17 12.43 -14.21
C ARG A 67 -7.49 13.67 -13.65
N THR A 68 -6.32 13.53 -13.02
CA THR A 68 -5.66 14.63 -12.30
C THR A 68 -4.48 15.22 -13.07
N GLY A 69 -3.92 14.49 -14.04
CA GLY A 69 -2.66 14.84 -14.69
C GLY A 69 -1.43 14.73 -13.77
N LEU A 70 -1.57 14.16 -12.58
CA LEU A 70 -0.48 13.98 -11.62
C LEU A 70 0.11 12.57 -11.69
N PRO A 71 1.42 12.40 -11.43
CA PRO A 71 1.99 11.09 -11.17
C PRO A 71 1.31 10.44 -9.96
N VAL A 72 0.90 9.17 -10.11
CA VAL A 72 0.30 8.38 -9.02
C VAL A 72 1.15 7.15 -8.76
N TYR A 73 1.64 7.04 -7.53
CA TYR A 73 2.44 5.92 -7.04
C TYR A 73 1.60 4.99 -6.17
N VAL A 74 2.04 3.73 -6.07
CA VAL A 74 1.40 2.71 -5.24
C VAL A 74 2.43 2.16 -4.26
N GLY A 75 2.08 2.12 -2.97
CA GLY A 75 2.91 1.55 -1.92
C GLY A 75 2.13 0.57 -1.05
N MET A 76 2.68 -0.63 -0.88
CA MET A 76 2.05 -1.73 -0.16
C MET A 76 2.76 -1.96 1.18
N ARG A 77 1.99 -2.25 2.23
CA ARG A 77 2.53 -2.43 3.58
C ARG A 77 3.16 -3.80 3.81
N HIS A 78 2.56 -4.85 3.24
CA HIS A 78 2.89 -6.26 3.49
C HIS A 78 3.27 -7.05 2.23
N TRP A 79 3.39 -6.40 1.08
CA TRP A 79 3.87 -7.02 -0.16
C TRP A 79 4.51 -5.97 -1.07
N ALA A 80 5.08 -6.39 -2.20
CA ALA A 80 5.62 -5.45 -3.19
C ALA A 80 4.50 -4.79 -4.03
N PRO A 81 4.69 -3.56 -4.57
CA PRO A 81 5.81 -2.65 -4.32
C PRO A 81 5.74 -2.06 -2.91
N TRP A 82 6.81 -2.18 -2.13
CA TRP A 82 6.78 -1.83 -0.72
C TRP A 82 6.76 -0.31 -0.53
N ILE A 83 6.11 0.20 0.52
CA ILE A 83 6.08 1.64 0.83
C ILE A 83 7.50 2.26 0.82
N LYS A 84 8.47 1.56 1.42
CA LYS A 84 9.88 2.01 1.46
C LYS A 84 10.49 2.19 0.07
N GLU A 85 10.18 1.28 -0.85
CA GLU A 85 10.71 1.29 -2.22
C GLU A 85 10.02 2.38 -3.03
N THR A 86 8.71 2.49 -2.90
CA THR A 86 7.92 3.52 -3.57
C THR A 86 8.34 4.92 -3.12
N VAL A 87 8.57 5.15 -1.83
CA VAL A 87 9.04 6.43 -1.30
C VAL A 87 10.45 6.77 -1.80
N ALA A 88 11.36 5.78 -1.83
CA ALA A 88 12.69 5.97 -2.41
C ALA A 88 12.63 6.34 -3.89
N GLN A 89 11.76 5.68 -4.66
CA GLN A 89 11.53 6.00 -6.07
C GLN A 89 10.96 7.42 -6.24
N MET A 90 9.96 7.81 -5.45
CA MET A 90 9.40 9.17 -5.48
C MET A 90 10.46 10.25 -5.19
N ALA A 91 11.35 10.00 -4.22
CA ALA A 91 12.44 10.91 -3.90
C ALA A 91 13.45 11.00 -5.07
N ALA A 92 13.80 9.86 -5.69
CA ALA A 92 14.68 9.81 -6.87
C ALA A 92 14.06 10.53 -8.08
N ASP A 93 12.73 10.45 -8.23
CA ASP A 93 11.98 11.17 -9.27
C ASP A 93 11.85 12.67 -8.97
N GLY A 94 12.37 13.16 -7.85
CA GLY A 94 12.35 14.57 -7.46
C GLY A 94 10.96 15.09 -7.08
N ILE A 95 10.09 14.23 -6.54
CA ILE A 95 8.83 14.67 -5.93
C ILE A 95 9.14 15.61 -4.76
N GLU A 96 8.44 16.73 -4.69
CA GLU A 96 8.58 17.75 -3.62
C GLU A 96 7.39 17.73 -2.66
N ARG A 97 6.21 17.27 -3.12
CA ARG A 97 4.98 17.15 -2.33
C ARG A 97 4.18 15.92 -2.74
N ALA A 98 3.63 15.20 -1.77
CA ALA A 98 2.76 14.05 -2.01
C ALA A 98 1.43 14.17 -1.26
N VAL A 99 0.31 13.96 -1.95
CA VAL A 99 -0.99 13.67 -1.33
C VAL A 99 -1.07 12.17 -1.11
N VAL A 100 -1.17 11.74 0.15
CA VAL A 100 -1.14 10.32 0.51
C VAL A 100 -2.52 9.85 0.92
N ILE A 101 -3.01 8.80 0.27
CA ILE A 101 -4.36 8.26 0.46
C ILE A 101 -4.25 6.78 0.79
N CYS A 102 -4.76 6.37 1.95
CA CYS A 102 -4.97 4.95 2.23
C CYS A 102 -6.21 4.46 1.47
N MET A 103 -6.13 3.33 0.79
CA MET A 103 -7.27 2.70 0.13
C MET A 103 -8.32 2.15 1.13
N ALA A 104 -8.00 2.16 2.42
CA ALA A 104 -8.97 1.96 3.50
C ALA A 104 -9.64 3.32 3.84
N PRO A 105 -10.97 3.44 3.72
CA PRO A 105 -11.67 4.71 3.95
C PRO A 105 -11.84 5.08 5.43
N HIS A 106 -11.90 4.07 6.30
CA HIS A 106 -12.12 4.22 7.73
C HIS A 106 -10.80 4.26 8.51
N TYR A 107 -10.67 5.25 9.40
CA TYR A 107 -9.50 5.34 10.27
C TYR A 107 -9.49 4.21 11.32
N SER A 108 -8.31 3.63 11.49
CA SER A 108 -7.98 2.74 12.60
C SER A 108 -6.47 2.82 12.85
N THR A 109 -6.06 2.77 14.11
CA THR A 109 -4.64 2.79 14.51
C THR A 109 -3.88 1.59 13.93
N LEU A 110 -4.55 0.43 13.79
CA LEU A 110 -3.98 -0.79 13.22
C LEU A 110 -3.89 -0.76 11.69
N SER A 111 -4.61 0.15 11.05
CA SER A 111 -4.67 0.35 9.59
C SER A 111 -3.97 1.66 9.20
N ILE A 112 -4.72 2.76 9.02
CA ILE A 112 -4.21 4.08 8.61
C ILE A 112 -3.04 4.55 9.47
N GLY A 113 -3.12 4.41 10.79
CA GLY A 113 -2.02 4.77 11.68
C GLY A 113 -0.74 3.97 11.39
N ALA A 114 -0.88 2.70 11.05
CA ALA A 114 0.25 1.84 10.72
C ALA A 114 0.83 2.09 9.32
N TYR A 115 -0.01 2.47 8.34
CA TYR A 115 0.48 2.97 7.04
C TYR A 115 1.27 4.27 7.22
N ARG A 116 0.75 5.21 8.03
CA ARG A 116 1.42 6.47 8.33
C ARG A 116 2.79 6.23 8.95
N LYS A 117 2.87 5.34 9.95
CA LYS A 117 4.15 4.94 10.56
C LYS A 117 5.16 4.43 9.51
N ARG A 118 4.74 3.54 8.61
CA ARG A 118 5.63 3.00 7.56
C ARG A 118 6.07 4.05 6.55
N LEU A 119 5.20 5.00 6.23
CA LEU A 119 5.54 6.15 5.40
C LEU A 119 6.58 7.05 6.09
N ASP A 120 6.36 7.40 7.35
CA ASP A 120 7.26 8.26 8.11
C ASP A 120 8.65 7.60 8.27
N GLU A 121 8.70 6.28 8.55
CA GLU A 121 9.92 5.49 8.56
C GLU A 121 10.64 5.50 7.21
N ALA A 122 9.92 5.38 6.10
CA ALA A 122 10.49 5.42 4.76
C ALA A 122 11.02 6.81 4.38
N LEU A 123 10.31 7.88 4.75
CA LEU A 123 10.74 9.26 4.52
C LEU A 123 12.01 9.62 5.29
N ALA A 124 12.17 9.06 6.50
CA ALA A 124 13.39 9.25 7.29
C ALA A 124 14.63 8.58 6.66
N GLN A 125 14.46 7.67 5.69
CA GLN A 125 15.55 6.94 5.04
C GLN A 125 15.98 7.52 3.69
N VAL A 126 15.28 8.52 3.16
CA VAL A 126 15.65 9.17 1.90
C VAL A 126 16.41 10.47 2.14
N ASP A 127 17.41 10.76 1.31
CA ASP A 127 18.24 11.98 1.44
C ASP A 127 17.42 13.27 1.25
N ARG A 128 16.37 13.19 0.45
CA ARG A 128 15.51 14.32 0.08
C ARG A 128 14.04 13.97 0.35
N PRO A 129 13.58 14.06 1.60
CA PRO A 129 12.17 13.85 1.91
C PRO A 129 11.30 14.94 1.28
N PHE A 130 10.05 14.61 1.00
CA PHE A 130 9.05 15.51 0.43
C PHE A 130 7.95 15.85 1.42
N GLU A 131 7.25 16.96 1.18
CA GLU A 131 6.09 17.34 2.00
C GLU A 131 4.96 16.33 1.84
N VAL A 132 4.31 15.96 2.93
CA VAL A 132 3.19 15.01 2.94
C VAL A 132 1.91 15.69 3.37
N ILE A 133 0.89 15.58 2.53
CA ILE A 133 -0.51 15.85 2.87
C ILE A 133 -1.19 14.49 3.03
N PHE A 134 -1.36 14.05 4.27
CA PHE A 134 -1.91 12.72 4.55
C PHE A 134 -3.42 12.78 4.78
N VAL A 135 -4.18 12.02 4.01
CA VAL A 135 -5.64 11.92 4.16
C VAL A 135 -5.95 10.91 5.26
N GLU A 136 -6.34 11.41 6.44
CA GLU A 136 -6.56 10.56 7.63
C GLU A 136 -7.81 9.68 7.53
N SER A 137 -8.83 10.12 6.80
CA SER A 137 -10.00 9.29 6.47
C SER A 137 -10.79 9.92 5.33
N TRP A 138 -11.61 9.11 4.65
CA TRP A 138 -12.47 9.57 3.56
C TRP A 138 -13.79 8.79 3.47
N HIS A 139 -14.15 8.07 4.54
CA HIS A 139 -15.39 7.31 4.66
C HIS A 139 -16.70 8.10 4.50
N THR A 140 -16.66 9.43 4.62
CA THR A 140 -17.82 10.32 4.43
C THR A 140 -17.85 11.04 3.08
N GLN A 141 -16.93 10.73 2.17
CA GLN A 141 -16.94 11.34 0.83
C GLN A 141 -18.23 10.93 0.09
N PRO A 142 -18.99 11.88 -0.49
CA PRO A 142 -20.28 11.59 -1.12
C PRO A 142 -20.20 10.50 -2.19
N ASP A 143 -19.18 10.54 -3.05
CA ASP A 143 -18.99 9.53 -4.12
C ASP A 143 -18.65 8.12 -3.59
N TYR A 144 -18.18 8.01 -2.34
CA TYR A 144 -17.96 6.71 -1.68
C TYR A 144 -19.24 6.16 -1.04
N LEU A 145 -20.20 7.03 -0.71
CA LEU A 145 -21.48 6.67 -0.10
C LEU A 145 -22.60 6.39 -1.14
N ALA A 146 -22.40 6.82 -2.38
CA ALA A 146 -23.39 6.79 -3.46
C ALA A 146 -23.60 5.41 -4.12
#